data_AF-X1MGR1-F1
#
_entry.id   AF-X1MGR1-F1
#
_cell.length_a   1.000
_cell.length_b   1.000
_cell.length_c   1.000
_cell.angle_alpha   90.00
_cell.angle_beta   90.00
_cell.angle_gamma   90.00
#
_symmetry.space_group_name_H-M   'P 1'
#
loop_
_entity.id
_entity.type
_entity.pdbx_description
1 polymer ?
#
loop_
_entity_poly.entity_id
_entity_poly.type
_entity_poly.pdbx_seq_one_letter_code
_entity_poly.pdbx_strand_id
1 'polypeptide(L)' 'EVIIDTAGRLHTKFNLMEELKKIKRVAAKFDATAPHEVILVLDATTGQNGLAQARYFTEAVGVTGIFLA' A
#
# COMPACT_ATOMS: atom_id res chain seq x y z
N GLU A 1 6.54 12.90 -12.92
CA GLU A 1 6.08 12.06 -11.79
C GLU A 1 5.57 10.73 -12.34
N VAL A 2 5.66 9.65 -11.57
CA VAL A 2 5.21 8.30 -11.97
C VAL A 2 4.16 7.83 -10.97
N ILE A 3 3.02 7.37 -11.47
CA ILE A 3 1.98 6.74 -10.67
C ILE A 3 2.06 5.24 -10.91
N ILE A 4 2.12 4.45 -9.85
CA ILE A 4 2.22 3.00 -9.90
C ILE A 4 0.93 2.41 -9.35
N ASP A 5 0.17 1.75 -10.22
CA ASP A 5 -0.98 0.95 -9.78
C ASP A 5 -0.50 -0.42 -9.27
N THR A 6 -1.16 -0.95 -8.25
CA THR A 6 -0.77 -2.20 -7.58
C THR A 6 -1.98 -3.09 -7.33
N ALA A 7 -1.76 -4.39 -7.15
CA ALA A 7 -2.83 -5.28 -6.75
C ALA A 7 -3.41 -4.89 -5.36
N GLY A 8 -4.72 -5.03 -5.17
CA GLY A 8 -5.41 -4.63 -3.93
C GLY A 8 -6.22 -5.73 -3.24
N ARG A 9 -6.18 -6.98 -3.72
CA ARG A 9 -7.09 -8.04 -3.24
C ARG A 9 -6.51 -8.82 -2.06
N LEU A 10 -7.17 -8.69 -0.91
CA LEU A 10 -6.72 -9.17 0.40
C LEU A 10 -6.80 -10.69 0.63
N HIS A 11 -7.41 -11.45 -0.30
CA HIS A 11 -7.69 -12.88 -0.11
C HIS A 11 -6.42 -13.74 0.06
N THR A 12 -5.25 -13.20 -0.28
CA THR A 12 -3.92 -13.79 -0.05
C THR A 12 -2.96 -12.78 0.58
N LYS A 13 -3.30 -12.31 1.80
CA LYS A 13 -2.57 -11.27 2.56
C LYS A 13 -1.04 -11.38 2.44
N PHE A 14 -0.46 -12.55 2.66
CA PHE A 14 1.00 -12.72 2.69
C PHE A 14 1.66 -12.41 1.34
N ASN A 15 1.18 -13.03 0.26
CA ASN A 15 1.78 -12.87 -1.07
C ASN A 15 1.70 -11.43 -1.57
N LEU A 16 0.54 -10.79 -1.35
CA LEU A 16 0.35 -9.39 -1.73
C LEU A 16 1.32 -8.47 -0.97
N MET A 17 1.45 -8.64 0.36
CA MET A 17 2.35 -7.79 1.15
C MET A 17 3.81 -7.94 0.71
N GLU A 18 4.26 -9.16 0.38
CA GLU A 18 5.62 -9.38 -0.12
C GLU A 18 5.86 -8.76 -1.51
N GLU A 19 4.85 -8.77 -2.38
CA GLU A 19 4.91 -8.09 -3.67
C GLU A 19 5.05 -6.57 -3.49
N LEU A 20 4.23 -5.96 -2.64
CA LEU A 20 4.29 -4.52 -2.36
C LEU A 20 5.63 -4.10 -1.73
N LYS A 21 6.16 -4.90 -0.78
CA LYS A 21 7.50 -4.70 -0.22
C LYS A 21 8.59 -4.79 -1.30
N LYS A 22 8.46 -5.72 -2.24
CA LYS A 22 9.39 -5.86 -3.37
C LYS A 22 9.35 -4.60 -4.25
N ILE A 23 8.16 -4.09 -4.58
CA ILE A 23 8.00 -2.85 -5.36
C ILE A 23 8.70 -1.69 -4.67
N LYS A 24 8.42 -1.46 -3.37
CA LYS A 24 9.09 -0.43 -2.56
C LYS A 24 10.60 -0.55 -2.60
N ARG A 25 11.14 -1.77 -2.40
CA ARG A 25 12.59 -2.03 -2.42
C ARG A 25 13.21 -1.79 -3.79
N VAL A 26 12.49 -2.09 -4.88
CA VAL A 26 13.00 -1.85 -6.24
C VAL A 26 12.99 -0.36 -6.55
N ALA A 27 11.91 0.37 -6.22
CA ALA A 27 11.84 1.81 -6.40
C ALA A 27 13.00 2.51 -5.65
N ALA A 28 13.24 2.12 -4.40
CA ALA A 28 14.32 2.66 -3.56
C ALA A 28 15.74 2.48 -4.13
N LYS A 29 15.94 1.54 -5.08
CA LYS A 29 17.24 1.36 -5.76
C LYS A 29 17.53 2.43 -6.80
N PHE A 30 16.49 3.01 -7.40
CA PHE A 30 16.60 4.05 -8.42
C PHE A 30 16.58 5.44 -7.79
N ASP A 31 15.86 5.58 -6.69
CA ASP A 31 15.75 6.82 -5.92
C ASP A 31 15.56 6.48 -4.45
N ALA A 32 16.47 6.97 -3.59
CA ALA A 32 16.46 6.68 -2.17
C ALA A 32 15.24 7.26 -1.43
N THR A 33 14.57 8.27 -1.99
CA THR A 33 13.33 8.84 -1.43
C THR A 33 12.06 8.18 -1.99
N ALA A 34 12.18 7.26 -2.95
CA ALA A 34 11.04 6.55 -3.51
C ALA A 34 10.58 5.35 -2.65
N PRO A 35 9.26 5.09 -2.56
CA PRO A 35 8.16 5.91 -3.06
C PRO A 35 7.98 7.17 -2.19
N HIS A 36 7.79 8.33 -2.84
CA HIS A 36 7.57 9.62 -2.18
C HIS A 36 6.23 9.67 -1.43
N GLU A 37 5.22 9.00 -1.99
CA GLU A 37 3.90 8.84 -1.39
C GLU A 37 3.41 7.40 -1.59
N VAL A 38 2.66 6.92 -0.60
CA VAL A 38 1.95 5.64 -0.64
C VAL A 38 0.52 5.90 -0.20
N ILE A 39 -0.39 5.96 -1.17
CA ILE A 39 -1.81 6.23 -0.93
C ILE A 39 -2.57 4.91 -0.85
N LEU A 40 -3.24 4.67 0.27
CA LEU A 40 -4.15 3.55 0.44
C LEU A 40 -5.58 3.99 0.11
N VAL A 41 -6.18 3.36 -0.89
CA VAL A 41 -7.58 3.57 -1.27
C VAL A 41 -8.46 2.57 -0.50
N LEU A 42 -9.42 3.08 0.27
CA LEU A 42 -10.37 2.28 1.03
C LEU A 42 -11.81 2.72 0.71
N ASP A 43 -12.73 1.76 0.75
CA ASP A 43 -14.17 2.02 0.70
C ASP A 43 -14.65 2.50 2.09
N ALA A 44 -15.28 3.68 2.12
CA ALA A 44 -15.74 4.33 3.33
C ALA A 44 -16.79 3.53 4.12
N THR A 45 -17.48 2.59 3.47
CA THR A 45 -18.51 1.73 4.09
C THR A 45 -17.92 0.56 4.87
N THR A 46 -16.63 0.27 4.74
CA THR A 46 -15.98 -0.92 5.33
C THR A 46 -15.76 -0.83 6.84
N GLY A 47 -15.90 0.35 7.45
CA GLY A 47 -15.79 0.56 8.89
C GLY A 47 -14.51 -0.03 9.50
N GLN A 48 -14.66 -0.92 10.49
CA GLN A 48 -13.52 -1.56 11.18
C GLN A 48 -12.68 -2.47 10.29
N ASN A 49 -13.25 -3.03 9.22
CA ASN A 49 -12.49 -3.84 8.26
C ASN A 49 -11.46 -2.98 7.52
N GLY A 50 -11.83 -1.75 7.16
CA GLY A 50 -10.92 -0.78 6.55
C GLY A 50 -9.76 -0.42 7.47
N LEU A 51 -10.02 -0.26 8.78
CA LEU A 51 -8.97 0.00 9.78
C LEU A 51 -7.96 -1.15 9.88
N ALA A 52 -8.45 -2.39 9.90
CA ALA A 52 -7.57 -3.56 9.93
C ALA A 52 -6.71 -3.64 8.65
N GLN A 53 -7.29 -3.36 7.48
CA GLN A 53 -6.54 -3.28 6.22
C GLN A 53 -5.48 -2.19 6.27
N ALA A 54 -5.84 -0.98 6.71
CA ALA A 54 -4.91 0.13 6.84
C ALA A 54 -3.67 -0.23 7.68
N ARG A 55 -3.86 -0.94 8.80
CA ARG A 55 -2.75 -1.43 9.63
C ARG A 55 -1.81 -2.35 8.84
N TYR A 56 -2.35 -3.38 8.18
CA TYR A 56 -1.52 -4.34 7.42
C TYR A 56 -0.74 -3.68 6.28
N PHE A 57 -1.37 -2.80 5.50
CA PHE A 57 -0.69 -2.08 4.42
C PHE A 57 0.36 -1.10 4.96
N THR A 58 0.06 -0.42 6.06
CA THR A 58 1.01 0.50 6.71
C THR A 58 2.25 -0.25 7.20
N GLU A 59 2.08 -1.41 7.83
CA GLU A 59 3.20 -2.26 8.26
C GLU A 59 4.03 -2.78 7.07
N ALA A 60 3.40 -3.08 5.94
CA ALA A 60 4.10 -3.63 4.79
C ALA A 60 4.88 -2.58 3.99
N VAL A 61 4.28 -1.42 3.71
CA VAL A 61 4.85 -0.43 2.79
C VAL A 61 4.97 0.98 3.34
N GLY A 62 4.42 1.28 4.51
CA GLY A 62 4.45 2.62 5.11
C GLY A 62 3.54 3.58 4.36
N VAL A 63 2.23 3.39 4.49
CA VAL A 63 1.19 4.25 3.92
C VAL A 63 1.37 5.68 4.46
N THR A 64 1.36 6.67 3.57
CA THR A 64 1.51 8.10 3.89
C THR A 64 0.21 8.88 3.76
N GLY A 65 -0.75 8.36 3.00
CA GLY A 65 -2.06 8.99 2.80
C GLY A 65 -3.17 7.95 2.65
N ILE A 66 -4.39 8.38 2.94
CA ILE A 66 -5.60 7.55 2.77
C ILE A 66 -6.57 8.31 1.88
N PHE A 67 -7.12 7.61 0.91
CA PHE A 67 -8.26 8.08 0.12
C PHE A 67 -9.47 7.23 0.47
N LEU A 68 -10.55 7.86 0.93
CA LEU A 68 -11.82 7.21 1.22
C LEU A 68 -12.78 7.46 0.05
N ALA A 69 -13.19 6.37 -0.61
CA ALA A 69 -14.15 6.36 -1.71
C ALA A 69 -15.55 6.00 -1.22
#